data_AF-A0A7I8EBP1-F1
#
_entry.id   AF-A0A7I8EBP1-F1
#
_cell.length_a   1.000
_cell.length_b   1.000
_cell.length_c   1.000
_cell.angle_alpha   90.00
_cell.angle_beta   90.00
_cell.angle_gamma   90.00
#
_symmetry.space_group_name_H-M   'P 1'
#
loop_
_entity.id
_entity.type
_entity.pdbx_description
1 polymer ?
#
loop_
_entity_poly.entity_id
_entity_poly.type
_entity_poly.pdbx_seq_one_letter_code
_entity_poly.pdbx_strand_id
1 'polypeptide(L)'
;MPVAPSILVLAPPTLIDLLRARTEERFAGGISWFSLAAPPASADLHAAGVIVLINVNLDDFSQWRCRLGEHVPLVDMVAHGDPQQARQHGWMIGAGGPSGAVQAATRLLDALSPSRPRAWLHLGNASAGAFIAALLQRWQHQSLAILGWLGGTSSAQWAYDPAIWQCLTQSTLNQTREHAAHYLGLVENLPFEPAHPIPAPLQQVLPDQPHGLMAPATTLAHMLLSLPAVAPAAPS
;
A
#
# COMPACT_ATOMS: atom_id res chain seq x y z
N MET A 1 21.25 15.21 -23.66
CA MET A 1 20.89 14.78 -22.29
C MET A 1 19.69 13.87 -22.39
N PRO A 2 19.66 12.69 -21.74
CA PRO A 2 18.48 11.84 -21.77
C PRO A 2 17.30 12.57 -21.11
N VAL A 3 16.16 12.60 -21.79
CA VAL A 3 14.91 13.13 -21.25
C VAL A 3 14.52 12.22 -20.08
N ALA A 4 14.34 12.78 -18.88
CA ALA A 4 13.90 11.99 -17.73
C ALA A 4 12.53 11.37 -18.06
N PRO A 5 12.29 10.09 -17.70
CA PRO A 5 11.01 9.46 -17.96
C PRO A 5 9.88 10.26 -17.31
N SER A 6 8.80 10.48 -18.06
CA SER A 6 7.59 11.13 -17.56
C SER A 6 6.94 10.23 -16.51
N ILE A 7 6.73 10.76 -15.30
CA ILE A 7 6.04 10.05 -14.22
C ILE A 7 4.61 10.56 -14.16
N LEU A 8 3.64 9.66 -14.32
CA LEU A 8 2.23 9.97 -14.15
C LEU A 8 1.77 9.44 -12.80
N VAL A 9 1.21 10.29 -11.96
CA VAL A 9 0.74 9.92 -10.62
C VAL A 9 -0.77 10.02 -10.56
N LEU A 10 -1.41 8.94 -10.11
CA LEU A 10 -2.84 8.87 -9.83
C LEU A 10 -3.04 8.65 -8.34
N ALA A 11 -3.71 9.58 -7.66
CA ALA A 11 -3.93 9.52 -6.22
C ALA A 11 -5.38 9.89 -5.84
N PRO A 12 -5.82 9.57 -4.60
CA PRO A 12 -7.09 10.07 -4.09
C PRO A 12 -7.12 11.60 -4.11
N PRO A 13 -8.25 12.23 -4.46
CA PRO A 13 -8.33 13.69 -4.62
C PRO A 13 -7.91 14.45 -3.35
N THR A 14 -8.15 13.87 -2.17
CA THR A 14 -7.79 14.45 -0.87
C THR A 14 -6.28 14.51 -0.61
N LEU A 15 -5.46 13.77 -1.36
CA LEU A 15 -4.01 13.69 -1.15
C LEU A 15 -3.20 14.46 -2.21
N ILE A 16 -3.77 14.76 -3.37
CA ILE A 16 -3.02 15.28 -4.54
C ILE A 16 -2.24 16.55 -4.18
N ASP A 17 -2.92 17.55 -3.60
CA ASP A 17 -2.29 18.84 -3.33
C ASP A 17 -1.18 18.73 -2.28
N LEU A 18 -1.35 17.83 -1.31
CA LEU A 18 -0.36 17.59 -0.25
C LEU A 18 0.87 16.85 -0.78
N LEU A 19 0.66 15.85 -1.63
CA LEU A 19 1.73 15.11 -2.30
C LEU A 19 2.50 16.03 -3.25
N ARG A 20 1.77 16.82 -4.07
CA ARG A 20 2.36 17.77 -5.02
C ARG A 20 3.21 18.82 -4.30
N ALA A 21 2.66 19.48 -3.28
CA ALA A 21 3.37 20.51 -2.53
C ALA A 21 4.70 19.98 -1.96
N ARG A 22 4.71 18.76 -1.44
CA ARG A 22 5.95 18.13 -0.95
C ARG A 22 6.94 17.85 -2.07
N THR A 23 6.48 17.38 -3.22
CA THR A 23 7.39 17.10 -4.35
C THR A 23 7.96 18.36 -4.98
N GLU A 24 7.21 19.46 -5.07
CA GLU A 24 7.70 20.73 -5.64
C GLU A 24 8.91 21.28 -4.89
N GLU A 25 9.00 21.06 -3.58
CA GLU A 25 10.14 21.47 -2.75
C GLU A 25 11.42 20.66 -3.03
N ARG A 26 11.31 19.46 -3.61
CA ARG A 26 12.39 18.45 -3.63
C ARG A 26 12.66 17.80 -4.97
N PHE A 27 11.76 17.99 -5.93
CA PHE A 27 11.77 17.32 -7.22
C PHE A 27 11.62 18.36 -8.33
N ALA A 28 12.72 18.63 -9.03
CA ALA A 28 12.71 19.40 -10.26
C ALA A 28 12.53 18.44 -11.45
N GLY A 29 11.28 18.12 -11.83
CA GLY A 29 11.03 17.24 -12.98
C GLY A 29 9.55 17.05 -13.34
N GLY A 30 9.32 16.45 -14.51
CA GLY A 30 8.00 16.27 -15.13
C GLY A 30 7.15 15.17 -14.48
N ILE A 31 6.51 15.51 -13.35
CA ILE A 31 5.44 14.71 -12.75
C ILE A 31 4.09 15.29 -13.19
N SER A 32 3.24 14.45 -13.78
CA SER A 32 1.85 14.79 -14.08
C SER A 32 0.93 14.19 -13.03
N TRP A 33 0.23 15.05 -12.28
CA TRP A 33 -0.64 14.65 -11.17
C TRP A 33 -2.10 14.59 -11.61
N PHE A 34 -2.75 13.45 -11.40
CA PHE A 34 -4.16 13.25 -11.68
C PHE A 34 -4.90 12.62 -10.50
N SER A 35 -6.21 12.85 -10.46
CA SER A 35 -7.09 12.21 -9.50
C SER A 35 -7.52 10.84 -9.97
N LEU A 36 -7.55 9.86 -9.07
CA LEU A 36 -8.18 8.57 -9.33
C LEU A 36 -9.67 8.72 -9.73
N ALA A 37 -10.35 9.76 -9.22
CA ALA A 37 -11.75 10.06 -9.56
C ALA A 37 -11.92 10.72 -10.94
N ALA A 38 -10.85 11.30 -11.49
CA ALA A 38 -10.85 11.98 -12.78
C ALA A 38 -9.54 11.65 -13.53
N PRO A 39 -9.39 10.39 -13.99
CA PRO A 39 -8.17 9.96 -14.64
C PRO A 39 -8.00 10.63 -16.02
N PRO A 40 -6.75 10.77 -16.51
CA PRO A 40 -6.49 11.36 -17.81
C PRO A 40 -6.97 10.47 -18.96
N ALA A 41 -6.89 11.00 -20.18
CA ALA A 41 -7.22 10.25 -21.38
C ALA A 41 -6.28 9.05 -21.56
N SER A 42 -6.76 7.98 -22.22
CA SER A 42 -5.98 6.75 -22.39
C SER A 42 -4.65 6.99 -23.12
N ALA A 43 -4.63 7.92 -24.08
CA ALA A 43 -3.41 8.26 -24.82
C ALA A 43 -2.30 8.78 -23.90
N ASP A 44 -2.64 9.60 -22.90
CA ASP A 44 -1.69 10.15 -21.94
C ASP A 44 -1.14 9.07 -21.02
N LEU A 45 -1.97 8.08 -20.66
CA LEU A 45 -1.56 6.94 -19.85
C LEU A 45 -0.53 6.07 -20.59
N HIS A 46 -0.73 5.80 -21.88
CA HIS A 46 0.21 4.99 -22.67
C HIS A 46 1.48 5.75 -23.07
N ALA A 47 1.47 7.09 -23.03
CA ALA A 47 2.64 7.92 -23.27
C ALA A 47 3.53 8.10 -22.02
N ALA A 48 3.06 7.68 -20.84
CA ALA A 48 3.82 7.78 -19.60
C ALA A 48 4.98 6.77 -19.56
N GLY A 49 6.14 7.19 -19.07
CA GLY A 49 7.28 6.29 -18.85
C GLY A 49 7.04 5.33 -17.68
N VAL A 50 6.37 5.81 -16.63
CA VAL A 50 5.89 5.00 -15.51
C VAL A 50 4.63 5.62 -14.91
N ILE A 51 3.68 4.78 -14.51
CA ILE A 51 2.47 5.18 -13.79
C ILE A 51 2.59 4.75 -12.34
N VAL A 52 2.33 5.67 -11.41
CA VAL A 52 2.28 5.41 -9.97
C VAL A 52 0.84 5.58 -9.47
N LEU A 53 0.24 4.49 -9.01
CA LEU A 53 -1.07 4.47 -8.37
C LEU A 53 -0.90 4.56 -6.86
N ILE A 54 -1.51 5.55 -6.21
CA ILE A 54 -1.35 5.80 -4.78
C ILE A 54 -2.61 5.37 -4.04
N ASN A 55 -2.46 4.57 -2.98
CA ASN A 55 -3.53 4.14 -2.07
C ASN A 55 -4.74 3.52 -2.78
N VAL A 56 -4.51 2.80 -3.88
CA VAL A 56 -5.52 1.95 -4.53
C VAL A 56 -5.60 0.61 -3.78
N ASN A 57 -6.79 -0.01 -3.70
CA ASN A 57 -6.92 -1.37 -3.19
C ASN A 57 -6.62 -2.41 -4.29
N LEU A 58 -6.66 -3.70 -3.95
CA LEU A 58 -6.38 -4.80 -4.89
C LEU A 58 -7.34 -4.86 -6.08
N ASP A 59 -8.63 -4.59 -5.86
CA ASP A 59 -9.65 -4.65 -6.91
C ASP A 59 -9.46 -3.50 -7.90
N ASP A 60 -9.25 -2.28 -7.39
CA ASP A 60 -8.93 -1.09 -8.18
C ASP A 60 -7.64 -1.31 -8.97
N PHE A 61 -6.60 -1.85 -8.34
CA PHE A 61 -5.34 -2.17 -9.00
C PHE A 61 -5.54 -3.13 -10.17
N SER A 62 -6.33 -4.18 -9.98
CA SER A 62 -6.60 -5.17 -11.02
C SER A 62 -7.34 -4.54 -12.20
N GLN A 63 -8.32 -3.67 -11.95
CA GLN A 63 -9.01 -2.92 -13.01
C GLN A 63 -8.06 -2.00 -13.77
N TRP A 64 -7.17 -1.30 -13.06
CA TRP A 64 -6.13 -0.45 -13.67
C TRP A 64 -5.16 -1.26 -14.53
N ARG A 65 -4.72 -2.43 -14.03
CA ARG A 65 -3.83 -3.32 -14.78
C ARG A 65 -4.50 -3.83 -16.06
N CYS A 66 -5.77 -4.23 -16.00
CA CYS A 66 -6.53 -4.61 -17.19
C CYS A 66 -6.68 -3.45 -18.19
N ARG A 67 -6.95 -2.24 -17.70
CA ARG A 67 -7.13 -1.05 -18.55
C ARG A 67 -5.83 -0.64 -19.27
N LEU A 68 -4.70 -0.71 -18.57
CA LEU A 68 -3.40 -0.26 -19.09
C LEU A 68 -2.68 -1.32 -19.93
N GLY A 69 -3.01 -2.60 -19.71
CA GLY A 69 -2.30 -3.73 -20.29
C GLY A 69 -0.97 -4.01 -19.59
N GLU A 70 -0.35 -5.13 -19.96
CA GLU A 70 0.84 -5.63 -19.25
C GLU A 70 2.10 -4.81 -19.51
N HIS A 71 2.18 -4.16 -20.68
CA HIS A 71 3.37 -3.46 -21.16
C HIS A 71 3.61 -2.08 -20.53
N VAL A 72 2.60 -1.51 -19.86
CA VAL A 72 2.74 -0.22 -19.19
C VAL A 72 3.40 -0.43 -17.82
N PRO A 73 4.57 0.20 -17.55
CA PRO A 73 5.22 0.10 -16.25
C PRO A 73 4.35 0.73 -15.16
N LEU A 74 3.92 -0.11 -14.21
CA LEU A 74 2.99 0.27 -13.16
C LEU A 74 3.65 0.05 -11.79
N VAL A 75 3.52 1.05 -10.92
CA VAL A 75 3.88 0.97 -9.51
C VAL A 75 2.62 1.23 -8.69
N ASP A 76 2.23 0.31 -7.84
CA ASP A 76 1.23 0.54 -6.82
C ASP A 76 1.91 0.93 -5.51
N MET A 77 1.54 2.08 -4.98
CA MET A 77 2.17 2.67 -3.81
C MET A 77 1.13 2.84 -2.71
N VAL A 78 1.51 2.47 -1.50
CA VAL A 78 0.82 2.91 -0.30
C VAL A 78 1.60 4.04 0.37
N ALA A 79 0.92 5.13 0.69
CA ALA A 79 1.43 6.28 1.40
C ALA A 79 0.60 6.49 2.68
N HIS A 80 1.24 6.37 3.83
CA HIS A 80 0.60 6.48 5.14
C HIS A 80 1.26 7.55 6.02
N GLY A 81 0.44 8.23 6.81
CA GLY A 81 0.84 9.30 7.72
C GLY A 81 -0.33 10.28 7.94
N ASP A 82 -0.23 11.11 8.98
CA ASP A 82 -1.11 12.27 9.11
C ASP A 82 -0.84 13.23 7.93
N PRO A 83 -1.85 13.66 7.15
CA PRO A 83 -1.59 14.41 5.92
C PRO A 83 -0.85 15.73 6.11
N GLN A 84 -1.08 16.44 7.23
CA GLN A 84 -0.41 17.72 7.50
C GLN A 84 1.05 17.49 7.92
N GLN A 85 1.28 16.52 8.80
CA GLN A 85 2.62 16.14 9.24
C GLN A 85 3.43 15.52 8.10
N ALA A 86 2.82 14.64 7.31
CA ALA A 86 3.48 13.93 6.22
C ALA A 86 3.86 14.85 5.06
N ARG A 87 3.11 15.94 4.82
CA ARG A 87 3.52 17.01 3.91
C ARG A 87 4.88 17.57 4.31
N GLN A 88 5.10 17.84 5.60
CA GLN A 88 6.33 18.46 6.12
C GLN A 88 7.46 17.43 6.32
N HIS A 89 7.15 16.28 6.91
CA HIS A 89 8.13 15.31 7.38
C HIS A 89 8.30 14.10 6.46
N GLY A 90 7.31 13.80 5.62
CA GLY A 90 7.32 12.71 4.67
C GLY A 90 6.32 11.62 4.99
N TRP A 91 5.96 10.88 3.95
CA TRP A 91 5.04 9.76 4.02
C TRP A 91 5.78 8.47 4.29
N MET A 92 5.23 7.61 5.14
CA MET A 92 5.68 6.22 5.19
C MET A 92 5.19 5.54 3.92
N ILE A 93 6.13 5.06 3.10
CA ILE A 93 5.83 4.56 1.76
C ILE A 93 6.22 3.10 1.64
N GLY A 94 5.30 2.32 1.09
CA GLY A 94 5.58 1.01 0.52
C GLY A 94 5.20 1.00 -0.96
N ALA A 95 6.09 0.52 -1.82
CA ALA A 95 5.85 0.43 -3.26
C ALA A 95 5.85 -1.04 -3.71
N GLY A 96 4.90 -1.40 -4.56
CA GLY A 96 4.81 -2.66 -5.29
C GLY A 96 5.00 -2.42 -6.78
N GLY A 97 5.61 -3.38 -7.46
CA GLY A 97 5.81 -3.33 -8.91
C GLY A 97 7.07 -4.08 -9.35
N PRO A 98 7.29 -4.25 -10.66
CA PRO A 98 8.56 -4.77 -11.16
C PRO A 98 9.72 -3.85 -10.74
N SER A 99 10.89 -4.43 -10.40
CA SER A 99 12.07 -3.68 -9.93
C SER A 99 12.43 -2.49 -10.84
N GLY A 100 12.39 -2.67 -12.16
CA GLY A 100 12.65 -1.58 -13.12
C GLY A 100 11.65 -0.42 -13.06
N ALA A 101 10.35 -0.71 -12.84
CA ALA A 101 9.32 0.32 -12.70
C ALA A 101 9.50 1.10 -11.37
N VAL A 102 9.81 0.39 -10.28
CA VAL A 102 10.07 1.01 -8.97
C VAL A 102 11.37 1.83 -9.00
N GLN A 103 12.41 1.37 -9.71
CA GLN A 103 13.62 2.13 -9.95
C GLN A 103 13.34 3.42 -10.74
N ALA A 104 12.51 3.36 -11.78
CA ALA A 104 12.09 4.54 -12.53
C ALA A 104 11.33 5.56 -11.66
N ALA A 105 10.55 5.09 -10.68
CA ALA A 105 9.84 5.93 -9.73
C ALA A 105 10.69 6.40 -8.53
N THR A 106 11.93 5.92 -8.35
CA THR A 106 12.72 6.11 -7.10
C THR A 106 12.87 7.58 -6.70
N ARG A 107 13.12 8.49 -7.65
CA ARG A 107 13.25 9.92 -7.32
C ARG A 107 11.96 10.52 -6.77
N LEU A 108 10.79 10.08 -7.26
CA LEU A 108 9.49 10.48 -6.71
C LEU A 108 9.32 9.90 -5.30
N LEU A 109 9.62 8.61 -5.13
CA LEU A 109 9.51 7.91 -3.84
C LEU A 109 10.39 8.58 -2.78
N ASP A 110 11.64 8.90 -3.12
CA ASP A 110 12.57 9.62 -2.24
C ASP A 110 12.05 11.01 -1.86
N ALA A 111 11.51 11.78 -2.82
CA ALA A 111 10.96 13.11 -2.56
C ALA A 111 9.75 13.08 -1.62
N LEU A 112 8.87 12.07 -1.75
CA LEU A 112 7.70 11.90 -0.91
C LEU A 112 8.02 11.31 0.47
N SER A 113 9.07 10.48 0.57
CA SER A 113 9.48 9.85 1.82
C SER A 113 10.17 10.83 2.80
N PRO A 114 10.37 10.44 4.07
CA PRO A 114 11.18 11.22 5.00
C PRO A 114 12.59 11.49 4.50
N SER A 115 13.22 12.57 5.00
CA SER A 115 14.61 12.93 4.69
C SER A 115 15.65 11.97 5.31
N ARG A 116 15.58 10.69 4.94
CA ARG A 116 16.54 9.67 5.33
C ARG A 116 16.84 8.79 4.12
N PRO A 117 18.06 8.25 4.00
CA PRO A 117 18.36 7.29 2.94
C PRO A 117 17.39 6.10 3.02
N ARG A 118 16.79 5.72 1.88
CA ARG A 118 15.92 4.53 1.78
C ARG A 118 14.76 4.58 2.78
N ALA A 119 14.08 5.72 2.86
CA ALA A 119 12.96 5.94 3.78
C ALA A 119 11.61 5.36 3.28
N TRP A 120 11.66 4.51 2.25
CA TRP A 120 10.54 3.76 1.70
C TRP A 120 10.95 2.29 1.50
N LEU A 121 9.97 1.41 1.31
CA LEU A 121 10.20 -0.03 1.16
C LEU A 121 9.67 -0.57 -0.17
N HIS A 122 10.50 -1.32 -0.91
CA HIS A 122 10.02 -2.17 -2.00
C HIS A 122 9.32 -3.40 -1.40
N LEU A 123 7.99 -3.42 -1.47
CA LEU A 123 7.14 -4.41 -0.81
C LEU A 123 7.06 -5.73 -1.56
N GLY A 124 7.26 -5.72 -2.87
CA GLY A 124 7.08 -6.90 -3.72
C GLY A 124 6.81 -6.53 -5.17
N ASN A 125 6.45 -7.55 -5.95
CA ASN A 125 5.97 -7.37 -7.32
C ASN A 125 4.68 -6.53 -7.37
N ALA A 126 4.13 -6.38 -8.58
CA ALA A 126 2.84 -5.72 -8.81
C ALA A 126 1.77 -6.17 -7.81
N SER A 127 0.93 -5.24 -7.37
CA SER A 127 -0.14 -5.36 -6.36
C SER A 127 0.29 -5.38 -4.88
N ALA A 128 1.61 -5.38 -4.58
CA ALA A 128 2.08 -5.42 -3.20
C ALA A 128 1.72 -4.17 -2.37
N GLY A 129 1.87 -2.97 -2.93
CA GLY A 129 1.40 -1.72 -2.31
C GLY A 129 -0.13 -1.68 -2.18
N ALA A 130 -0.86 -2.15 -3.18
CA ALA A 130 -2.32 -2.22 -3.15
C ALA A 130 -2.85 -3.18 -2.07
N PHE A 131 -2.17 -4.31 -1.87
CA PHE A 131 -2.42 -5.22 -0.75
C PHE A 131 -2.23 -4.53 0.59
N ILE A 132 -1.09 -3.86 0.80
CA ILE A 132 -0.84 -3.13 2.06
C ILE A 132 -1.83 -1.98 2.27
N ALA A 133 -2.21 -1.26 1.21
CA ALA A 133 -3.25 -0.23 1.28
C ALA A 133 -4.58 -0.81 1.75
N ALA A 134 -4.98 -1.97 1.23
CA ALA A 134 -6.19 -2.66 1.65
C ALA A 134 -6.11 -3.09 3.13
N LEU A 135 -4.96 -3.56 3.61
CA LEU A 135 -4.75 -3.88 5.03
C LEU A 135 -4.85 -2.64 5.93
N LEU A 136 -4.25 -1.53 5.53
CA LEU A 136 -4.31 -0.27 6.28
C LEU A 136 -5.74 0.26 6.36
N GLN A 137 -6.52 0.18 5.28
CA GLN A 137 -7.92 0.57 5.28
C GLN A 137 -8.74 -0.28 6.27
N ARG A 138 -8.49 -1.59 6.35
CA ARG A 138 -9.14 -2.48 7.34
C ARG A 138 -8.77 -2.08 8.77
N TRP A 139 -7.50 -1.85 9.03
CA TRP A 139 -7.02 -1.40 10.34
C TRP A 139 -7.65 -0.06 10.77
N GLN A 140 -7.76 0.89 9.84
CA GLN A 140 -8.42 2.19 10.09
C GLN A 140 -9.91 2.00 10.40
N HIS A 141 -10.63 1.20 9.63
CA HIS A 141 -12.05 0.91 9.91
C HIS A 141 -12.24 0.24 11.28
N GLN A 142 -11.40 -0.74 11.63
CA GLN A 142 -11.44 -1.38 12.93
C GLN A 142 -11.16 -0.38 14.06
N SER A 143 -10.16 0.48 13.89
CA SER A 143 -9.80 1.52 14.87
C SER A 143 -10.94 2.52 15.06
N LEU A 144 -11.61 2.94 13.98
CA LEU A 144 -12.78 3.82 14.06
C LEU A 144 -13.98 3.13 14.72
N ALA A 145 -14.19 1.83 14.48
CA ALA A 145 -15.23 1.07 15.18
C ALA A 145 -14.96 1.01 16.70
N ILE A 146 -13.70 0.81 17.10
CA ILE A 146 -13.26 0.86 18.50
C ILE A 146 -13.50 2.24 19.11
N LEU A 147 -13.04 3.30 18.44
CA LEU A 147 -13.22 4.67 18.92
C LEU A 147 -14.69 5.09 18.97
N GLY A 148 -15.49 4.68 17.99
CA GLY A 148 -16.94 4.93 17.97
C GLY A 148 -17.65 4.25 19.13
N TRP A 149 -17.24 3.03 19.48
CA TRP A 149 -17.75 2.37 20.69
C TRP A 149 -17.30 3.08 21.98
N LEU A 150 -16.02 3.46 22.11
CA LEU A 150 -15.52 4.23 23.26
C LEU A 150 -16.15 5.62 23.38
N GLY A 151 -16.52 6.23 22.26
CA GLY A 151 -16.88 7.64 22.13
C GLY A 151 -18.33 8.02 22.42
N GLY A 152 -19.21 7.08 22.79
CA GLY A 152 -20.46 7.46 23.45
C GLY A 152 -21.59 8.07 22.57
N THR A 153 -22.42 7.29 21.87
CA THR A 153 -23.68 7.84 21.29
C THR A 153 -24.95 7.05 21.62
N SER A 154 -24.87 5.91 22.33
CA SER A 154 -26.08 5.20 22.78
C SER A 154 -25.91 4.45 24.10
N SER A 155 -26.99 4.34 24.88
CA SER A 155 -27.05 3.70 26.20
C SER A 155 -26.67 2.21 26.22
N ALA A 156 -26.57 1.54 25.06
CA ALA A 156 -26.07 0.17 24.93
C ALA A 156 -24.54 0.04 25.17
N GLN A 157 -23.80 1.15 25.27
CA GLN A 157 -22.34 1.17 25.46
C GLN A 157 -21.85 0.74 26.85
N TRP A 158 -22.72 0.67 27.85
CA TRP A 158 -22.32 0.36 29.23
C TRP A 158 -22.23 -1.14 29.53
N ALA A 159 -22.66 -2.00 28.60
CA ALA A 159 -22.39 -3.42 28.65
C ALA A 159 -21.25 -3.71 27.67
N TYR A 160 -20.02 -3.85 28.18
CA TYR A 160 -18.96 -4.50 27.43
C TYR A 160 -19.44 -5.91 27.07
N ASP A 161 -19.69 -6.16 25.79
CA ASP A 161 -20.00 -7.48 25.27
C ASP A 161 -18.75 -8.05 24.58
N PRO A 162 -18.02 -8.98 25.24
CA PRO A 162 -16.86 -9.63 24.64
C PRO A 162 -17.20 -10.34 23.33
N ALA A 163 -18.43 -10.84 23.17
CA ALA A 163 -18.84 -11.58 21.98
C ALA A 163 -18.91 -10.66 20.75
N ILE A 164 -19.35 -9.41 20.91
CA ILE A 164 -19.35 -8.42 19.82
C ILE A 164 -17.92 -8.12 19.35
N TRP A 165 -16.99 -7.93 20.30
CA TRP A 165 -15.59 -7.66 19.98
C TRP A 165 -14.89 -8.84 19.32
N GLN A 166 -15.17 -10.06 19.79
CA GLN A 166 -14.69 -11.27 19.15
C GLN A 166 -15.25 -11.44 17.75
N CYS A 167 -16.55 -11.18 17.54
CA CYS A 167 -17.18 -11.23 16.23
C CYS A 167 -16.55 -10.22 15.26
N LEU A 168 -16.35 -8.96 15.69
CA LEU A 168 -15.69 -7.93 14.88
C LEU A 168 -14.24 -8.31 14.55
N THR A 169 -13.50 -8.85 15.52
CA THR A 169 -12.12 -9.29 15.33
C THR A 169 -12.05 -10.45 14.34
N GLN A 170 -12.93 -11.44 14.49
CA GLN A 170 -13.01 -12.58 13.59
C GLN A 170 -13.41 -12.18 12.17
N SER A 171 -14.37 -11.25 12.03
CA SER A 171 -14.78 -10.70 10.74
C SER A 171 -13.63 -9.98 10.05
N THR A 172 -12.91 -9.12 10.79
CA THR A 172 -11.74 -8.39 10.28
C THR A 172 -10.62 -9.36 9.86
N LEU A 173 -10.34 -10.37 10.69
CA LEU A 173 -9.34 -11.40 10.38
C LEU A 173 -9.69 -12.19 9.12
N ASN A 174 -10.97 -12.57 8.94
CA ASN A 174 -11.42 -13.26 7.73
C ASN A 174 -11.20 -12.39 6.48
N GLN A 175 -11.61 -11.12 6.53
CA GLN A 175 -11.42 -10.18 5.41
C GLN A 175 -9.93 -9.96 5.10
N THR A 176 -9.08 -9.86 6.14
CA THR A 176 -7.64 -9.75 5.98
C THR A 176 -7.04 -11.00 5.32
N ARG A 177 -7.52 -12.20 5.67
CA ARG A 177 -7.11 -13.45 5.01
C ARG A 177 -7.57 -13.52 3.56
N GLU A 178 -8.78 -13.07 3.26
CA GLU A 178 -9.28 -12.98 1.88
C GLU A 178 -8.40 -12.06 1.02
N HIS A 179 -8.03 -10.88 1.53
CA HIS A 179 -7.09 -9.99 0.84
C HIS A 179 -5.71 -10.63 0.66
N ALA A 180 -5.19 -11.34 1.67
CA ALA A 180 -3.91 -12.03 1.58
C ALA A 180 -3.93 -13.16 0.53
N ALA A 181 -4.98 -13.97 0.51
CA ALA A 181 -5.17 -15.01 -0.50
C ALA A 181 -5.33 -14.40 -1.90
N HIS A 182 -6.10 -13.32 -2.05
CA HIS A 182 -6.25 -12.62 -3.31
C HIS A 182 -4.90 -12.08 -3.81
N TYR A 183 -4.14 -11.41 -2.96
CA TYR A 183 -2.80 -10.92 -3.28
C TYR A 183 -1.86 -12.05 -3.72
N LEU A 184 -1.80 -13.17 -2.99
CA LEU A 184 -0.98 -14.32 -3.38
C LEU A 184 -1.44 -14.96 -4.70
N GLY A 185 -2.73 -14.87 -5.05
CA GLY A 185 -3.24 -15.29 -6.35
C GLY A 185 -2.85 -14.36 -7.50
N LEU A 186 -2.57 -13.09 -7.21
CA LEU A 186 -2.14 -12.07 -8.18
C LEU A 186 -0.62 -12.01 -8.35
N VAL A 187 0.14 -12.30 -7.29
CA VAL A 187 1.60 -12.35 -7.34
C VAL A 187 2.00 -13.59 -8.10
N GLU A 188 2.38 -13.38 -9.36
CA GLU A 188 3.05 -14.38 -10.17
C GLU A 188 4.27 -14.94 -9.41
N ASN A 189 4.63 -16.21 -9.65
CA ASN A 189 5.83 -16.87 -9.10
C ASN A 189 7.15 -16.26 -9.65
N LEU A 190 7.16 -14.96 -9.89
CA LEU A 190 8.30 -14.20 -10.33
C LEU A 190 9.28 -14.00 -9.17
N PRO A 191 10.59 -14.15 -9.44
CA PRO A 191 11.60 -13.82 -8.45
C PRO A 191 11.46 -12.36 -8.04
N PHE A 192 11.48 -12.09 -6.75
CA PHE A 192 11.46 -10.73 -6.25
C PHE A 192 12.88 -10.15 -6.22
N GLU A 193 13.05 -9.04 -6.93
CA GLU A 193 14.28 -8.25 -6.90
C GLU A 193 14.03 -6.92 -6.18
N PRO A 194 14.65 -6.69 -5.01
CA PRO A 194 14.43 -5.45 -4.27
C PRO A 194 15.10 -4.27 -5.00
N ALA A 195 14.42 -3.12 -5.05
CA ALA A 195 14.93 -1.92 -5.73
C ALA A 195 16.13 -1.30 -4.99
N HIS A 196 16.27 -1.60 -3.70
CA HIS A 196 17.44 -1.33 -2.87
C HIS A 196 17.54 -2.42 -1.78
N PRO A 197 18.72 -2.61 -1.15
CA PRO A 197 18.87 -3.60 -0.10
C PRO A 197 17.80 -3.47 0.99
N ILE A 198 17.18 -4.60 1.36
CA ILE A 198 16.20 -4.67 2.46
C ILE A 198 16.94 -4.40 3.78
N PRO A 199 16.44 -3.51 4.65
CA PRO A 199 17.05 -3.26 5.95
C PRO A 199 17.26 -4.54 6.77
N ALA A 200 18.43 -4.69 7.40
CA ALA A 200 18.77 -5.88 8.20
C ALA A 200 17.73 -6.24 9.29
N PRO A 201 17.09 -5.29 10.02
CA PRO A 201 16.05 -5.64 10.99
C PRO A 201 14.85 -6.36 10.35
N LEU A 202 14.47 -5.99 9.13
CA LEU A 202 13.38 -6.67 8.43
C LEU A 202 13.80 -8.08 8.01
N GLN A 203 15.06 -8.30 7.64
CA GLN A 203 15.56 -9.64 7.31
C GLN A 203 15.54 -10.59 8.52
N GLN A 204 15.69 -10.07 9.75
CA GLN A 204 15.68 -10.87 10.98
C GLN A 204 14.26 -11.29 11.43
N VAL A 205 13.23 -10.53 11.04
CA VAL A 205 11.83 -10.81 11.42
C VAL A 205 11.17 -11.81 10.47
N LEU A 206 11.77 -12.06 9.30
CA LEU A 206 11.26 -12.98 8.28
C LEU A 206 11.93 -14.35 8.49
N PRO A 207 11.27 -15.34 9.11
CA PRO A 207 11.88 -16.64 9.41
C PRO A 207 12.19 -17.45 8.14
N ASP A 208 13.27 -18.23 8.19
CA ASP A 208 13.66 -19.33 7.28
C ASP A 208 13.13 -19.25 5.84
N GLN A 209 13.75 -18.36 5.07
CA GLN A 209 13.48 -18.18 3.65
C GLN A 209 14.44 -19.08 2.82
N PRO A 210 13.94 -20.11 2.11
CA PRO A 210 14.80 -20.98 1.31
C PRO A 210 15.33 -20.22 0.09
N HIS A 211 16.60 -19.81 0.15
CA HIS A 211 17.46 -19.39 -0.98
C HIS A 211 16.91 -18.41 -2.03
N GLY A 212 15.84 -17.66 -1.72
CA GLY A 212 15.32 -16.56 -2.52
C GLY A 212 14.79 -15.46 -1.60
N LEU A 213 15.00 -14.19 -1.98
CA LEU A 213 14.42 -13.07 -1.26
C LEU A 213 12.90 -13.10 -1.51
N MET A 214 12.08 -13.64 -0.60
CA MET A 214 10.64 -13.39 -0.69
C MET A 214 10.36 -11.91 -0.45
N ALA A 215 9.41 -11.39 -1.22
CA ALA A 215 8.91 -10.04 -1.04
C ALA A 215 8.31 -9.86 0.38
N PRO A 216 8.51 -8.69 1.01
CA PRO A 216 7.91 -8.37 2.31
C PRO A 216 6.38 -8.59 2.36
N ALA A 217 5.65 -8.17 1.31
CA ALA A 217 4.21 -8.34 1.24
C ALA A 217 3.79 -9.81 1.10
N THR A 218 4.53 -10.63 0.34
CA THR A 218 4.29 -12.09 0.23
C THR A 218 4.48 -12.76 1.58
N THR A 219 5.53 -12.41 2.31
CA THR A 219 5.75 -12.96 3.65
C THR A 219 4.63 -12.56 4.61
N LEU A 220 4.21 -11.28 4.59
CA LEU A 220 3.08 -10.82 5.40
C LEU A 220 1.78 -11.56 5.05
N ALA A 221 1.49 -11.78 3.77
CA ALA A 221 0.31 -12.52 3.34
C ALA A 221 0.31 -13.95 3.90
N HIS A 222 1.43 -14.68 3.80
CA HIS A 222 1.55 -16.01 4.41
C HIS A 222 1.39 -15.98 5.93
N MET A 223 1.97 -15.00 6.62
CA MET A 223 1.79 -14.84 8.07
C MET A 223 0.31 -14.65 8.42
N LEU A 224 -0.41 -13.78 7.71
CA LEU A 224 -1.84 -13.53 7.94
C LEU A 224 -2.71 -14.77 7.70
N LEU A 225 -2.39 -15.56 6.68
CA LEU A 225 -3.06 -16.85 6.42
C LEU A 225 -2.76 -17.89 7.50
N SER A 226 -1.59 -17.83 8.14
CA SER A 226 -1.18 -18.76 9.20
C SER A 226 -1.74 -18.43 10.60
N LEU A 227 -2.28 -17.22 10.81
CA LEU A 227 -2.87 -16.86 12.09
C LEU A 227 -3.99 -17.85 12.45
N PRO A 228 -4.19 -18.21 13.73
CA PRO A 228 -5.33 -19.02 14.14
C PRO A 228 -6.64 -18.21 14.11
N ALA A 229 -7.79 -18.90 14.07
CA ALA A 229 -9.07 -18.22 14.31
C ALA A 229 -9.16 -17.71 15.76
N VAL A 230 -10.00 -16.70 16.00
CA VAL A 230 -10.28 -16.20 17.35
C VAL A 230 -11.12 -17.25 18.07
N ALA A 231 -10.65 -17.71 19.24
CA ALA A 231 -11.39 -18.66 20.04
C ALA A 231 -12.73 -18.06 20.50
N PRO A 232 -13.84 -18.83 20.50
CA PRO A 232 -15.12 -18.34 21.00
C PRO A 232 -15.03 -18.00 22.49
N ALA A 233 -15.73 -16.94 22.93
CA ALA A 233 -15.92 -16.66 24.35
C ALA A 233 -16.54 -17.87 25.05
N ALA A 234 -16.01 -18.22 26.21
CA ALA A 234 -16.68 -19.15 27.10
C ALA A 234 -18.07 -18.58 27.47
N PRO A 235 -19.13 -19.40 27.51
CA PRO A 235 -20.43 -18.95 27.97
C PRO A 235 -20.30 -18.51 29.43
N SER A 236 -20.68 -17.26 29.71
CA SER A 236 -20.79 -16.67 31.05
C SER A 236 -22.09 -17.08 31.74
#